data_AF-A0A9W8TTS3-F1
#
_entry.id   AF-A0A9W8TTS3-F1
#
_cell.length_a   1.000
_cell.length_b   1.000
_cell.length_c   1.000
_cell.angle_alpha   90.00
_cell.angle_beta   90.00
_cell.angle_gamma   90.00
#
_symmetry.space_group_name_H-M   'P 1'
#
loop_
_entity.id
_entity.type
_entity.pdbx_description
1 polymer ?
#
loop_
_entity_poly.entity_id
_entity_poly.type
_entity_poly.pdbx_seq_one_letter_code
_entity_poly.pdbx_strand_id
1 'polypeptide(L)'
;MGSKKNAVARRRGRPPARHSKAKEIEEQEPDSPAEIVQVTPRPKPRLIFKPRASPKDMTAIPDDSEAAKLLMELGRPSGDKSVPTQEEEKILSQGALAGSKSPTPSLQDHQKEFSFDGEDSTHSGSDSDEPEALEITYEAEKDGLVHDFSVMNTASFSNFLRTAARMLGVSITHLGSLGYIPSFLPKNPKPLPRALNSNDAYEKMLEKIEEYVLTAKSRNKGKGVVKAFSIRLVDSSGSGDMKKDKNEKKNGKSKDGTPALDIDPNDKEHAIHKELENHYVCDSHPKKACWVLSNGTHYQLTTQDLSTWAMLLKKHRAVITEPPPPVMENIEKNSGPQAAIKARARGLAAGDPWSSIMPPSLYGWYGAPPPPPYGGYSQYPPPPLGPASPTRAAPASSPPSTPSKHAVTPLISEWLVSLDEDAERGQDKLNFSQFAFAFLEEGIIRVDDLVDLETPERLQKLIMSNWGTANRLLKYARQEVASCTKRNSKKA
;
A
#
# COMPACT_ATOMS: atom_id res chain seq x y z
N MET A 1 -40.65 66.76 11.61
CA MET A 1 -40.02 65.94 10.56
C MET A 1 -40.40 64.48 10.80
N GLY A 2 -40.93 63.80 9.79
CA GLY A 2 -40.92 62.33 9.71
C GLY A 2 -42.06 61.53 10.37
N SER A 3 -43.31 61.75 9.99
CA SER A 3 -44.40 60.78 10.16
C SER A 3 -44.20 59.54 9.27
N LYS A 4 -44.56 58.33 9.74
CA LYS A 4 -45.64 57.50 9.15
C LYS A 4 -45.74 56.10 9.80
N LYS A 5 -46.95 55.83 10.32
CA LYS A 5 -47.58 54.52 10.49
C LYS A 5 -48.03 53.98 9.11
N ASN A 6 -48.23 52.67 9.02
CA ASN A 6 -49.11 51.86 8.12
C ASN A 6 -48.37 50.59 7.66
N ALA A 7 -48.99 49.46 7.33
CA ALA A 7 -50.33 48.92 7.52
C ALA A 7 -50.26 47.44 7.06
N VAL A 8 -51.25 46.67 7.52
CA VAL A 8 -51.73 45.36 7.09
C VAL A 8 -51.55 45.04 5.59
N ALA A 9 -51.12 43.81 5.26
CA ALA A 9 -51.58 43.10 4.05
C ALA A 9 -51.52 41.57 4.22
N ARG A 10 -52.65 40.94 3.87
CA ARG A 10 -52.96 39.51 3.92
C ARG A 10 -52.45 38.79 2.66
N ARG A 11 -52.17 37.48 2.83
CA ARG A 11 -52.49 36.31 1.96
C ARG A 11 -52.34 36.43 0.43
N ARG A 12 -51.59 35.47 -0.15
CA ARG A 12 -51.81 34.66 -1.40
C ARG A 12 -50.42 34.13 -1.82
N GLY A 13 -50.18 32.90 -2.25
CA GLY A 13 -51.01 31.75 -2.53
C GLY A 13 -50.12 30.50 -2.65
N ARG A 14 -50.70 29.36 -2.28
CA ARG A 14 -50.13 28.00 -2.36
C ARG A 14 -50.34 27.48 -3.79
N PRO A 15 -49.34 26.96 -4.50
CA PRO A 15 -49.56 26.35 -5.81
C PRO A 15 -50.27 25.00 -5.67
N PRO A 16 -51.24 24.66 -6.55
CA PRO A 16 -52.01 23.43 -6.45
C PRO A 16 -51.27 22.21 -7.01
N ALA A 17 -51.54 21.07 -6.37
CA ALA A 17 -51.14 19.74 -6.77
C ALA A 17 -51.74 19.36 -8.13
N ARG A 18 -50.91 18.83 -9.02
CA ARG A 18 -51.34 18.19 -10.27
C ARG A 18 -51.92 16.81 -9.96
N HIS A 19 -53.23 16.69 -10.12
CA HIS A 19 -53.92 15.41 -10.27
C HIS A 19 -53.64 14.85 -11.68
N SER A 20 -52.97 13.70 -11.75
CA SER A 20 -52.93 12.88 -12.96
C SER A 20 -54.21 12.04 -13.05
N LYS A 21 -54.89 12.25 -14.17
CA LYS A 21 -56.12 11.62 -14.67
C LYS A 21 -55.99 10.09 -14.67
N ALA A 22 -56.84 9.42 -13.90
CA ALA A 22 -57.22 8.03 -14.12
C ALA A 22 -58.19 7.99 -15.31
N LYS A 23 -57.91 7.11 -16.27
CA LYS A 23 -58.74 6.88 -17.44
C LYS A 23 -59.70 5.75 -17.11
N GLU A 24 -60.95 6.15 -16.97
CA GLU A 24 -62.18 5.36 -16.98
C GLU A 24 -62.18 4.45 -18.21
N ILE A 25 -62.24 3.13 -17.98
CA ILE A 25 -62.54 2.12 -18.98
C ILE A 25 -63.76 1.36 -18.48
N GLU A 26 -64.77 1.46 -19.32
CA GLU A 26 -66.14 0.98 -19.30
C GLU A 26 -66.25 -0.53 -19.11
N GLU A 27 -67.12 -0.93 -18.19
CA GLU A 27 -67.58 -2.30 -18.00
C GLU A 27 -68.34 -2.77 -19.24
N GLN A 28 -67.92 -3.91 -19.80
CA GLN A 28 -68.75 -4.70 -20.69
C GLN A 28 -68.45 -6.18 -20.44
N GLU A 29 -69.32 -6.85 -19.68
CA GLU A 29 -69.44 -8.31 -19.71
C GLU A 29 -69.86 -8.75 -21.11
N PRO A 30 -69.36 -9.89 -21.58
CA PRO A 30 -70.30 -11.00 -21.71
C PRO A 30 -69.75 -12.38 -21.33
N ASP A 31 -70.71 -13.16 -20.88
CA ASP A 31 -70.80 -14.61 -20.64
C ASP A 31 -70.01 -15.56 -21.59
N SER A 32 -69.42 -16.58 -20.94
CA SER A 32 -69.29 -18.00 -21.39
C SER A 32 -68.18 -18.41 -22.38
N PRO A 33 -67.81 -19.72 -22.48
CA PRO A 33 -67.19 -20.56 -21.44
C PRO A 33 -65.88 -21.26 -21.89
N ALA A 34 -65.08 -21.68 -20.92
CA ALA A 34 -64.12 -22.80 -20.90
C ALA A 34 -63.29 -23.13 -22.16
N GLU A 35 -61.98 -22.82 -22.12
CA GLU A 35 -60.98 -23.62 -22.84
C GLU A 35 -59.76 -23.89 -21.95
N ILE A 36 -59.57 -25.17 -21.63
CA ILE A 36 -58.47 -25.70 -20.82
C ILE A 36 -57.21 -25.66 -21.67
N VAL A 37 -56.33 -24.69 -21.44
CA VAL A 37 -54.99 -24.68 -22.04
C VAL A 37 -54.07 -25.55 -21.20
N GLN A 38 -53.75 -26.73 -21.75
CA GLN A 38 -52.74 -27.64 -21.22
C GLN A 38 -51.36 -26.95 -21.16
N VAL A 39 -50.80 -26.85 -19.96
CA VAL A 39 -49.41 -26.44 -19.76
C VAL A 39 -48.50 -27.59 -20.20
N THR A 40 -47.81 -27.41 -21.31
CA THR A 40 -46.77 -28.36 -21.76
C THR A 40 -45.53 -28.26 -20.87
N PRO A 41 -44.96 -29.39 -20.40
CA PRO A 41 -43.78 -29.38 -19.55
C PRO A 41 -42.52 -28.98 -20.34
N ARG A 42 -41.77 -28.04 -19.77
CA ARG A 42 -40.47 -27.55 -20.29
C ARG A 42 -39.48 -28.72 -20.49
N PRO A 43 -38.81 -28.82 -21.64
CA PRO A 43 -37.83 -29.88 -21.89
C PRO A 43 -36.57 -29.68 -21.04
N LYS A 44 -36.11 -30.79 -20.43
CA LYS A 44 -34.87 -30.84 -19.62
C LYS A 44 -33.63 -30.56 -20.49
N PRO A 45 -32.64 -29.82 -19.98
CA PRO A 45 -31.40 -29.55 -20.70
C PRO A 45 -30.62 -30.84 -20.95
N ARG A 46 -30.27 -31.09 -22.21
CA ARG A 46 -29.40 -32.21 -22.62
C ARG A 46 -27.95 -31.91 -22.23
N LEU A 47 -27.33 -32.83 -21.50
CA LEU A 47 -25.90 -32.85 -21.23
C LEU A 47 -25.13 -33.10 -22.54
N ILE A 48 -24.39 -32.09 -23.00
CA ILE A 48 -23.46 -32.21 -24.12
C ILE A 48 -22.14 -32.75 -23.55
N PHE A 49 -21.92 -34.05 -23.74
CA PHE A 49 -20.62 -34.68 -23.52
C PHE A 49 -19.69 -34.32 -24.68
N LYS A 50 -18.66 -33.50 -24.43
CA LYS A 50 -17.51 -33.36 -25.34
C LYS A 50 -16.52 -34.50 -25.07
N PRO A 51 -16.13 -35.31 -26.07
CA PRO A 51 -15.10 -36.32 -25.89
C PRO A 51 -13.72 -35.67 -25.74
N ARG A 52 -13.00 -36.10 -24.71
CA ARG A 52 -11.65 -35.66 -24.34
C ARG A 52 -10.65 -36.39 -25.26
N ALA A 53 -10.01 -35.65 -26.16
CA ALA A 53 -8.90 -36.17 -26.95
C ALA A 53 -7.67 -36.34 -26.04
N SER A 54 -7.06 -37.52 -26.11
CA SER A 54 -5.84 -37.92 -25.42
C SER A 54 -4.61 -37.18 -25.95
N PRO A 55 -3.67 -36.74 -25.09
CA PRO A 55 -2.44 -36.08 -25.51
C PRO A 55 -1.45 -37.11 -26.09
N LYS A 56 -0.99 -36.86 -27.32
CA LYS A 56 0.14 -37.57 -27.93
C LYS A 56 1.44 -36.85 -27.58
N ASP A 57 2.44 -37.66 -27.27
CA ASP A 57 3.87 -37.34 -27.19
C ASP A 57 4.32 -36.36 -28.28
N MET A 58 5.00 -35.29 -27.86
CA MET A 58 5.97 -34.56 -28.69
C MET A 58 7.21 -34.29 -27.85
N THR A 59 8.13 -35.25 -27.87
CA THR A 59 9.55 -35.04 -27.59
C THR A 59 10.23 -34.52 -28.86
N ALA A 60 10.63 -33.26 -28.88
CA ALA A 60 11.72 -32.75 -29.72
C ALA A 60 12.15 -31.37 -29.20
N ILE A 61 13.30 -31.33 -28.52
CA ILE A 61 14.01 -30.12 -28.12
C ILE A 61 14.87 -29.72 -29.32
N PRO A 62 14.74 -28.50 -29.88
CA PRO A 62 15.70 -27.98 -30.85
C PRO A 62 17.02 -27.61 -30.16
N ASP A 63 18.11 -27.91 -30.83
CA ASP A 63 19.50 -27.79 -30.37
C ASP A 63 19.99 -26.33 -30.49
N ASP A 64 20.16 -25.64 -29.36
CA ASP A 64 20.54 -24.21 -29.25
C ASP A 64 22.04 -23.93 -29.50
N SER A 65 22.78 -24.84 -30.15
CA SER A 65 24.25 -24.70 -30.26
C SER A 65 24.75 -23.71 -31.33
N GLU A 66 23.89 -23.25 -32.26
CA GLU A 66 24.30 -22.26 -33.29
C GLU A 66 24.24 -20.81 -32.82
N ALA A 67 23.32 -20.45 -31.91
CA ALA A 67 23.17 -19.07 -31.45
C ALA A 67 24.36 -18.59 -30.59
N ALA A 68 25.01 -19.50 -29.87
CA ALA A 68 26.19 -19.18 -29.06
C ALA A 68 27.45 -18.90 -29.89
N LYS A 69 27.52 -19.38 -31.15
CA LYS A 69 28.70 -19.22 -32.00
C LYS A 69 28.76 -17.83 -32.66
N LEU A 70 27.61 -17.24 -32.97
CA LEU A 70 27.49 -15.90 -33.55
C LEU A 70 27.83 -14.77 -32.56
N LEU A 71 27.69 -15.00 -31.26
CA LEU A 71 27.95 -13.99 -30.22
C LEU A 71 29.43 -13.84 -29.85
N MET A 72 30.29 -14.82 -30.18
CA MET A 72 31.73 -14.75 -29.89
C MET A 72 32.54 -14.02 -30.97
N GLU A 73 31.96 -13.71 -32.12
CA GLU A 73 32.71 -13.15 -33.28
C GLU A 73 32.72 -11.61 -33.32
N LEU A 74 31.90 -10.92 -32.52
CA LEU A 74 31.77 -9.46 -32.52
C LEU A 74 32.67 -8.71 -31.51
N GLY A 75 33.61 -9.41 -30.85
CA GLY A 75 34.33 -8.89 -29.68
C GLY A 75 35.83 -8.59 -29.83
N ARG A 76 36.37 -8.34 -31.04
CA ARG A 76 37.79 -7.96 -31.19
C ARG A 76 37.97 -6.46 -31.42
N PRO A 77 38.43 -5.68 -30.42
CA PRO A 77 38.86 -4.30 -30.65
C PRO A 77 40.24 -4.29 -31.32
N SER A 78 40.29 -3.69 -32.52
CA SER A 78 41.52 -3.33 -33.21
C SER A 78 42.19 -2.19 -32.45
N GLY A 79 43.43 -2.41 -32.01
CA GLY A 79 44.26 -1.37 -31.42
C GLY A 79 44.91 -0.52 -32.50
N ASP A 80 45.00 0.79 -32.27
CA ASP A 80 46.10 1.60 -32.79
C ASP A 80 46.33 2.88 -31.94
N LYS A 81 47.46 2.82 -31.23
CA LYS A 81 48.58 3.79 -31.10
C LYS A 81 48.36 5.32 -30.94
N SER A 82 49.12 5.80 -29.93
CA SER A 82 50.05 6.97 -29.91
C SER A 82 49.53 8.41 -29.73
N VAL A 83 49.61 8.91 -28.49
CA VAL A 83 50.50 9.99 -27.95
C VAL A 83 51.25 10.84 -29.02
N PRO A 84 51.21 12.20 -28.95
CA PRO A 84 52.22 12.93 -28.16
C PRO A 84 51.73 14.13 -27.32
N THR A 85 52.51 14.32 -26.24
CA THR A 85 52.61 15.36 -25.22
C THR A 85 53.29 16.65 -25.74
N GLN A 86 52.89 17.82 -25.24
CA GLN A 86 53.71 18.95 -24.69
C GLN A 86 52.95 20.29 -24.81
N GLU A 87 52.65 20.93 -23.68
CA GLU A 87 53.32 22.11 -23.08
C GLU A 87 52.62 23.43 -23.44
N GLU A 88 52.07 24.11 -22.44
CA GLU A 88 52.49 25.48 -22.10
C GLU A 88 51.85 25.91 -20.76
N GLU A 89 52.71 26.14 -19.76
CA GLU A 89 52.45 27.03 -18.64
C GLU A 89 52.36 28.47 -19.15
N LYS A 90 51.43 29.30 -18.63
CA LYS A 90 51.78 30.55 -17.91
C LYS A 90 50.59 31.41 -17.46
N ILE A 91 50.82 32.01 -16.29
CA ILE A 91 50.42 33.34 -15.81
C ILE A 91 49.37 33.42 -14.69
N LEU A 92 49.97 33.79 -13.56
CA LEU A 92 49.53 34.29 -12.28
C LEU A 92 48.76 35.63 -12.37
N SER A 93 47.96 35.86 -11.33
CA SER A 93 47.84 37.10 -10.55
C SER A 93 46.72 38.13 -10.84
N GLN A 94 45.88 38.25 -9.80
CA GLN A 94 45.48 39.48 -9.07
C GLN A 94 44.58 40.54 -9.71
N GLY A 95 43.51 40.88 -8.97
CA GLY A 95 43.29 42.29 -8.61
C GLY A 95 41.86 42.86 -8.75
N ALA A 96 41.22 43.05 -7.59
CA ALA A 96 40.45 44.25 -7.18
C ALA A 96 39.07 44.62 -7.80
N LEU A 97 38.08 44.62 -6.89
CA LEU A 97 37.14 45.70 -6.53
C LEU A 97 36.49 46.59 -7.62
N ALA A 98 35.15 46.49 -7.72
CA ALA A 98 34.13 47.57 -7.77
C ALA A 98 32.87 46.99 -8.46
N GLY A 99 31.72 46.83 -7.82
CA GLY A 99 30.84 47.94 -7.48
C GLY A 99 30.14 48.52 -8.72
N SER A 100 29.06 47.92 -9.23
CA SER A 100 27.98 48.69 -9.89
C SER A 100 26.70 47.87 -10.17
N LYS A 101 25.61 48.42 -9.63
CA LYS A 101 24.22 48.49 -10.07
C LYS A 101 23.80 47.70 -11.32
N SER A 102 22.72 46.93 -11.14
CA SER A 102 21.75 46.45 -12.13
C SER A 102 21.43 47.44 -13.26
N PRO A 103 21.13 46.94 -14.47
CA PRO A 103 19.72 46.96 -14.89
C PRO A 103 19.25 45.72 -15.67
N THR A 104 17.98 45.39 -15.45
CA THR A 104 17.09 44.56 -16.28
C THR A 104 17.11 44.95 -17.76
N PRO A 105 17.08 43.97 -18.69
CA PRO A 105 16.51 44.17 -20.01
C PRO A 105 15.21 43.37 -20.18
N SER A 106 14.12 44.14 -20.30
CA SER A 106 12.92 43.78 -21.04
C SER A 106 13.28 43.70 -22.52
N LEU A 107 12.96 42.60 -23.20
CA LEU A 107 13.05 42.52 -24.66
C LEU A 107 11.84 41.77 -25.22
N GLN A 108 11.00 42.57 -25.87
CA GLN A 108 9.83 42.21 -26.65
C GLN A 108 10.24 41.53 -27.97
N ASP A 109 9.28 40.77 -28.49
CA ASP A 109 8.92 40.61 -29.90
C ASP A 109 10.03 40.29 -30.90
N HIS A 110 10.06 39.03 -31.34
CA HIS A 110 10.32 38.66 -32.74
C HIS A 110 9.44 37.44 -33.08
N GLN A 111 8.17 37.69 -33.43
CA GLN A 111 7.40 36.75 -34.27
C GLN A 111 7.93 36.86 -35.69
N LYS A 112 8.67 35.83 -36.14
CA LYS A 112 9.02 35.65 -37.54
C LYS A 112 8.12 34.56 -38.10
N GLU A 113 7.14 35.00 -38.88
CA GLU A 113 6.34 34.13 -39.74
C GLU A 113 7.26 33.38 -40.69
N PHE A 114 7.20 32.05 -40.61
CA PHE A 114 7.82 31.14 -41.56
C PHE A 114 6.68 30.33 -42.18
N SER A 115 6.15 30.83 -43.29
CA SER A 115 5.20 30.12 -44.14
C SER A 115 5.94 28.99 -44.86
N PHE A 116 5.81 27.77 -44.37
CA PHE A 116 6.22 26.57 -45.06
C PHE A 116 4.98 26.00 -45.77
N ASP A 117 4.82 26.35 -47.05
CA ASP A 117 3.90 25.68 -47.96
C ASP A 117 4.43 24.27 -48.20
N GLY A 118 3.68 23.27 -47.71
CA GLY A 118 4.13 21.89 -47.70
C GLY A 118 2.99 20.88 -47.64
N GLU A 119 2.52 20.54 -48.84
CA GLU A 119 2.26 19.16 -49.31
C GLU A 119 1.09 18.37 -48.69
N ASP A 120 0.14 18.10 -49.60
CA ASP A 120 -0.99 17.17 -49.57
C ASP A 120 -0.62 15.80 -48.96
N SER A 121 -0.86 15.65 -47.66
CA SER A 121 -0.66 14.41 -46.92
C SER A 121 -1.99 13.66 -46.80
N THR A 122 -2.09 12.59 -47.57
CA THR A 122 -3.18 11.62 -47.51
C THR A 122 -3.34 11.10 -46.07
N HIS A 123 -4.48 11.44 -45.46
CA HIS A 123 -4.94 10.99 -44.15
C HIS A 123 -5.04 9.44 -44.11
N SER A 124 -3.92 8.77 -43.86
CA SER A 124 -3.93 7.42 -43.31
C SER A 124 -4.26 7.56 -41.83
N GLY A 125 -5.56 7.54 -41.52
CA GLY A 125 -6.09 7.52 -40.16
C GLY A 125 -5.68 6.24 -39.44
N SER A 126 -4.44 6.22 -38.94
CA SER A 126 -4.01 5.26 -37.95
C SER A 126 -4.69 5.65 -36.64
N ASP A 127 -5.93 5.15 -36.45
CA ASP A 127 -6.63 5.12 -35.16
C ASP A 127 -5.73 4.42 -34.15
N SER A 128 -4.79 5.18 -33.61
CA SER A 128 -4.00 4.77 -32.46
C SER A 128 -4.96 4.95 -31.30
N ASP A 129 -5.55 3.84 -30.86
CA ASP A 129 -6.41 3.71 -29.68
C ASP A 129 -5.61 4.06 -28.40
N GLU A 130 -5.10 5.29 -28.33
CA GLU A 130 -4.52 5.84 -27.12
C GLU A 130 -5.70 6.05 -26.14
N PRO A 131 -5.66 5.42 -24.95
CA PRO A 131 -6.76 5.52 -24.01
C PRO A 131 -6.95 6.98 -23.62
N GLU A 132 -8.10 7.52 -23.98
CA GLU A 132 -8.48 8.90 -23.67
C GLU A 132 -8.38 9.12 -22.16
N ALA A 133 -7.57 10.09 -21.74
CA ALA A 133 -7.33 10.37 -20.33
C ALA A 133 -8.63 10.87 -19.68
N LEU A 134 -9.25 10.02 -18.87
CA LEU A 134 -10.55 10.25 -18.25
C LEU A 134 -10.36 10.62 -16.79
N GLU A 135 -10.88 11.79 -16.39
CA GLU A 135 -10.95 12.19 -14.98
C GLU A 135 -12.14 11.49 -14.29
N ILE A 136 -11.87 10.69 -13.25
CA ILE A 136 -12.87 9.93 -12.52
C ILE A 136 -13.08 10.57 -11.14
N THR A 137 -14.33 10.90 -10.81
CA THR A 137 -14.70 11.43 -9.49
C THR A 137 -15.05 10.30 -8.52
N TYR A 138 -14.47 10.36 -7.33
CA TYR A 138 -14.66 9.43 -6.22
C TYR A 138 -15.36 10.14 -5.07
N GLU A 139 -16.36 9.48 -4.47
CA GLU A 139 -17.08 9.94 -3.27
C GLU A 139 -16.70 9.00 -2.11
N ALA A 140 -16.20 9.53 -0.99
CA ALA A 140 -15.87 8.71 0.17
C ALA A 140 -16.49 9.30 1.44
N GLU A 141 -17.15 8.47 2.25
CA GLU A 141 -17.77 8.90 3.49
C GLU A 141 -16.84 8.64 4.68
N LYS A 142 -16.56 9.68 5.48
CA LYS A 142 -15.81 9.58 6.73
C LYS A 142 -16.44 10.49 7.77
N ASP A 143 -16.70 9.94 8.96
CA ASP A 143 -17.30 10.67 10.08
C ASP A 143 -18.64 11.36 9.72
N GLY A 144 -19.42 10.73 8.82
CA GLY A 144 -20.70 11.26 8.32
C GLY A 144 -20.56 12.41 7.32
N LEU A 145 -19.35 12.76 6.91
CA LEU A 145 -19.06 13.73 5.87
C LEU A 145 -18.68 13.00 4.57
N VAL A 146 -19.23 13.48 3.45
CA VAL A 146 -18.88 12.98 2.11
C VAL A 146 -17.76 13.86 1.56
N HIS A 147 -16.66 13.21 1.18
CA HIS A 147 -15.48 13.81 0.59
C HIS A 147 -15.39 13.39 -0.88
N ASP A 148 -15.32 14.38 -1.77
CA ASP A 148 -15.19 14.16 -3.21
C ASP A 148 -13.78 14.48 -3.67
N PHE A 149 -13.23 13.65 -4.55
CA PHE A 149 -11.93 13.90 -5.18
C PHE A 149 -11.84 13.26 -6.56
N SER A 150 -10.98 13.80 -7.42
CA SER A 150 -10.78 13.31 -8.77
C SER A 150 -9.42 12.67 -8.95
N VAL A 151 -9.37 11.58 -9.73
CA VAL A 151 -8.13 10.92 -10.14
C VAL A 151 -8.25 10.54 -11.63
N MET A 152 -7.17 10.70 -12.38
CA MET A 152 -7.12 10.27 -13.80
C MET A 152 -7.12 8.74 -13.90
N ASN A 153 -7.77 8.17 -14.91
CA ASN A 153 -7.73 6.71 -15.18
C ASN A 153 -6.31 6.17 -15.42
N THR A 154 -5.38 7.01 -15.88
CA THR A 154 -3.97 6.67 -16.07
C THR A 154 -3.16 6.62 -14.75
N ALA A 155 -3.75 7.01 -13.63
CA ALA A 155 -3.08 6.98 -12.33
C ALA A 155 -2.91 5.53 -11.83
N SER A 156 -1.71 5.20 -11.35
CA SER A 156 -1.44 3.91 -10.71
C SER A 156 -2.25 3.74 -9.41
N PHE A 157 -2.50 2.47 -9.02
CA PHE A 157 -3.21 2.16 -7.78
C PHE A 157 -2.56 2.80 -6.54
N SER A 158 -1.23 2.87 -6.50
CA SER A 158 -0.49 3.54 -5.43
C SER A 158 -0.75 5.05 -5.39
N ASN A 159 -0.85 5.71 -6.54
CA ASN A 159 -1.19 7.14 -6.60
C ASN A 159 -2.64 7.39 -6.18
N PHE A 160 -3.56 6.53 -6.61
CA PHE A 160 -4.95 6.52 -6.16
C PHE A 160 -5.03 6.40 -4.63
N LEU A 161 -4.39 5.41 -4.01
CA LEU A 161 -4.40 5.21 -2.57
C LEU A 161 -3.80 6.40 -1.81
N ARG A 162 -2.70 7.00 -2.30
CA ARG A 162 -2.10 8.19 -1.68
C ARG A 162 -3.05 9.38 -1.73
N THR A 163 -3.75 9.57 -2.85
CA THR A 163 -4.71 10.66 -3.04
C THR A 163 -5.92 10.44 -2.12
N ALA A 164 -6.48 9.23 -2.09
CA ALA A 164 -7.57 8.87 -1.19
C ALA A 164 -7.18 9.04 0.29
N ALA A 165 -6.00 8.59 0.69
CA ALA A 165 -5.48 8.72 2.06
C ALA A 165 -5.35 10.18 2.48
N ARG A 166 -4.83 11.03 1.59
CA ARG A 166 -4.70 12.48 1.81
C ARG A 166 -6.07 13.14 1.97
N MET A 167 -7.02 12.81 1.08
CA MET A 167 -8.36 13.40 1.09
C MET A 167 -9.18 12.98 2.31
N LEU A 168 -9.04 11.72 2.73
CA LEU A 168 -9.70 11.19 3.92
C LEU A 168 -8.95 11.50 5.22
N GLY A 169 -7.72 12.04 5.17
CA GLY A 169 -6.91 12.26 6.35
C GLY A 169 -6.67 10.98 7.16
N VAL A 170 -6.36 9.87 6.48
CA VAL A 170 -6.02 8.58 7.10
C VAL A 170 -4.70 8.05 6.52
N SER A 171 -4.02 7.15 7.22
CA SER A 171 -2.85 6.48 6.63
C SER A 171 -3.28 5.47 5.58
N ILE A 172 -2.41 5.22 4.60
CA ILE A 172 -2.64 4.24 3.51
C ILE A 172 -2.96 2.85 4.07
N THR A 173 -2.38 2.48 5.23
CA THR A 173 -2.63 1.20 5.90
C THR A 173 -4.09 1.01 6.33
N HIS A 174 -4.84 2.09 6.59
CA HIS A 174 -6.27 2.02 6.92
C HIS A 174 -7.15 1.83 5.68
N LEU A 175 -6.61 1.99 4.47
CA LEU A 175 -7.34 1.80 3.21
C LEU A 175 -7.26 0.35 2.68
N GLY A 176 -6.64 -0.58 3.42
CA GLY A 176 -6.43 -1.96 2.96
C GLY A 176 -7.73 -2.75 2.71
N SER A 177 -8.84 -2.34 3.31
CA SER A 177 -10.17 -2.96 3.17
C SER A 177 -11.17 -2.02 2.49
N LEU A 178 -10.72 -1.19 1.57
CA LEU A 178 -11.60 -0.34 0.80
C LEU A 178 -12.48 -1.18 -0.15
N GLY A 179 -13.74 -0.81 -0.27
CA GLY A 179 -14.64 -1.29 -1.30
C GLY A 179 -15.14 -0.14 -2.19
N TYR A 180 -15.65 -0.46 -3.38
CA TYR A 180 -16.18 0.52 -4.31
C TYR A 180 -17.56 0.14 -4.88
N ILE A 181 -18.38 1.16 -5.17
CA ILE A 181 -19.68 1.06 -5.81
C ILE A 181 -19.78 2.12 -6.92
N PRO A 182 -19.76 1.73 -8.21
CA PRO A 182 -20.01 2.66 -9.30
C PRO A 182 -21.46 3.15 -9.33
N SER A 183 -21.68 4.46 -9.48
CA SER A 183 -23.01 5.07 -9.46
C SER A 183 -23.86 4.79 -10.72
N PHE A 184 -23.24 4.27 -11.78
CA PHE A 184 -23.93 3.83 -13.00
C PHE A 184 -24.57 2.43 -12.88
N LEU A 185 -24.32 1.69 -11.80
CA LEU A 185 -25.00 0.42 -11.56
C LEU A 185 -26.48 0.64 -11.20
N PRO A 186 -27.39 -0.27 -11.60
CA PRO A 186 -28.80 -0.16 -11.24
C PRO A 186 -28.97 -0.16 -9.72
N LYS A 187 -29.82 0.73 -9.20
CA LYS A 187 -30.06 0.87 -7.75
C LYS A 187 -30.83 -0.30 -7.14
N ASN A 188 -31.53 -1.09 -7.96
CA ASN A 188 -32.33 -2.23 -7.55
C ASN A 188 -31.91 -3.46 -8.36
N PRO A 189 -31.36 -4.52 -7.71
CA PRO A 189 -31.07 -4.63 -6.27
C PRO A 189 -29.96 -3.67 -5.81
N LYS A 190 -29.87 -3.39 -4.49
CA LYS A 190 -28.82 -2.52 -3.93
C LYS A 190 -27.44 -3.12 -4.29
N PRO A 191 -26.59 -2.41 -5.05
CA PRO A 191 -25.31 -2.96 -5.46
C PRO A 191 -24.42 -3.19 -4.23
N LEU A 192 -23.76 -4.35 -4.20
CA LEU A 192 -22.82 -4.70 -3.14
C LEU A 192 -21.46 -4.05 -3.42
N PRO A 193 -20.77 -3.51 -2.40
CA PRO A 193 -19.40 -3.05 -2.53
C PRO A 193 -18.49 -4.16 -3.04
N ARG A 194 -17.64 -3.85 -4.01
CA ARG A 194 -16.56 -4.74 -4.47
C ARG A 194 -15.26 -4.36 -3.79
N ALA A 195 -14.47 -5.33 -3.36
CA ALA A 195 -13.18 -5.07 -2.70
C ALA A 195 -12.19 -4.38 -3.67
N LEU A 196 -11.44 -3.42 -3.15
CA LEU A 196 -10.41 -2.64 -3.83
C LEU A 196 -9.09 -2.72 -3.06
N ASN A 197 -8.59 -3.95 -2.90
CA ASN A 197 -7.44 -4.29 -2.07
C ASN A 197 -6.17 -4.62 -2.88
N SER A 198 -6.22 -4.60 -4.21
CA SER A 198 -5.10 -4.92 -5.08
C SER A 198 -5.07 -4.04 -6.34
N ASN A 199 -3.91 -3.99 -7.00
CA ASN A 199 -3.75 -3.31 -8.28
C ASN A 199 -4.70 -3.92 -9.34
N ASP A 200 -4.80 -5.24 -9.41
CA ASP A 200 -5.71 -5.94 -10.33
C ASP A 200 -7.19 -5.60 -10.10
N ALA A 201 -7.60 -5.42 -8.83
CA ALA A 201 -8.97 -5.02 -8.52
C ALA A 201 -9.25 -3.58 -8.98
N TYR A 202 -8.24 -2.71 -8.89
CA TYR A 202 -8.28 -1.35 -9.38
C TYR A 202 -8.32 -1.28 -10.90
N GLU A 203 -7.49 -2.06 -11.61
CA GLU A 203 -7.54 -2.17 -13.08
C GLU A 203 -8.91 -2.69 -13.56
N LYS A 204 -9.46 -3.74 -12.94
CA LYS A 204 -10.82 -4.24 -13.24
C LYS A 204 -11.93 -3.22 -12.95
N MET A 205 -11.70 -2.31 -12.01
CA MET A 205 -12.62 -1.19 -11.78
C MET A 205 -12.54 -0.20 -12.94
N LEU A 206 -11.34 0.16 -13.40
CA LEU A 206 -11.13 1.06 -14.53
C LEU A 206 -11.70 0.47 -15.84
N GLU A 207 -11.46 -0.81 -16.13
CA GLU A 207 -12.03 -1.51 -17.30
C GLU A 207 -13.57 -1.38 -17.36
N LYS A 208 -14.25 -1.51 -16.21
CA LYS A 208 -15.72 -1.35 -16.13
C LYS A 208 -16.18 0.07 -16.37
N ILE A 209 -15.38 1.04 -15.94
CA ILE A 209 -15.65 2.46 -16.16
C ILE A 209 -15.52 2.77 -17.65
N GLU A 210 -14.45 2.28 -18.29
CA GLU A 210 -14.21 2.42 -19.71
C GLU A 210 -15.30 1.73 -20.54
N GLU A 211 -15.70 0.50 -20.18
CA GLU A 211 -16.82 -0.22 -20.82
C GLU A 211 -18.13 0.59 -20.73
N TYR A 212 -18.41 1.19 -19.57
CA TYR A 212 -19.57 2.06 -19.40
C TYR A 212 -19.50 3.31 -20.28
N VAL A 213 -18.35 3.98 -20.34
CA VAL A 213 -18.12 5.16 -21.18
C VAL A 213 -18.29 4.81 -22.66
N LEU A 214 -17.69 3.72 -23.13
CA LEU A 214 -17.83 3.23 -24.50
C LEU A 214 -19.28 2.88 -24.83
N THR A 215 -19.99 2.20 -23.93
CA THR A 215 -21.41 1.84 -24.11
C THR A 215 -22.31 3.09 -24.10
N ALA A 216 -22.00 4.09 -23.29
CA ALA A 216 -22.73 5.36 -23.26
C ALA A 216 -22.49 6.17 -24.54
N LYS A 217 -21.25 6.23 -25.04
CA LYS A 217 -20.90 6.90 -26.31
C LYS A 217 -21.58 6.21 -27.51
N SER A 218 -21.57 4.88 -27.57
CA SER A 218 -22.19 4.12 -28.68
C SER A 218 -23.71 4.26 -28.73
N ARG A 219 -24.40 4.26 -27.58
CA ARG A 219 -25.86 4.48 -27.51
C ARG A 219 -26.29 5.85 -28.04
N ASN A 220 -25.41 6.83 -27.99
CA ASN A 220 -25.68 8.19 -28.44
C ASN A 220 -25.12 8.48 -29.85
N LYS A 221 -24.96 7.46 -30.69
CA LYS A 221 -24.45 7.57 -32.07
C LYS A 221 -23.08 8.29 -32.14
N GLY A 222 -22.22 8.08 -31.15
CA GLY A 222 -20.88 8.66 -31.08
C GLY A 222 -20.79 10.14 -30.71
N LYS A 223 -21.92 10.85 -30.56
CA LYS A 223 -21.94 12.30 -30.22
C LYS A 223 -22.50 12.60 -28.83
N GLY A 224 -22.77 11.58 -28.03
CA GLY A 224 -23.41 11.78 -26.74
C GLY A 224 -22.47 12.21 -25.65
N VAL A 225 -22.87 13.27 -24.97
CA VAL A 225 -22.38 13.57 -23.62
C VAL A 225 -22.64 12.37 -22.73
N VAL A 226 -21.58 11.75 -22.22
CA VAL A 226 -21.68 10.68 -21.23
C VAL A 226 -22.27 11.27 -19.96
N LYS A 227 -23.30 10.63 -19.40
CA LYS A 227 -23.90 11.07 -18.14
C LYS A 227 -22.84 11.02 -17.05
N ALA A 228 -22.67 12.15 -16.33
CA ALA A 228 -21.78 12.23 -15.19
C ALA A 228 -22.04 11.09 -14.20
N PHE A 229 -20.96 10.47 -13.74
CA PHE A 229 -20.96 9.35 -12.81
C PHE A 229 -19.87 9.58 -11.75
N SER A 230 -19.91 8.76 -10.72
CA SER A 230 -19.03 8.83 -9.56
C SER A 230 -18.83 7.42 -8.99
N ILE A 231 -17.70 7.21 -8.33
CA ILE A 231 -17.38 5.94 -7.67
C ILE A 231 -17.43 6.15 -6.17
N ARG A 232 -18.40 5.50 -5.50
CA ARG A 232 -18.50 5.58 -4.04
C ARG A 232 -17.55 4.59 -3.38
N LEU A 233 -16.67 5.08 -2.52
CA LEU A 233 -15.74 4.32 -1.71
C LEU A 233 -16.38 4.01 -0.35
N VAL A 234 -16.30 2.75 0.06
CA VAL A 234 -16.88 2.21 1.29
C VAL A 234 -15.77 1.56 2.09
N ASP A 235 -15.53 2.01 3.32
CA ASP A 235 -14.59 1.33 4.20
C ASP A 235 -15.24 0.06 4.78
N SER A 236 -14.63 -1.10 4.51
CA SER A 236 -15.10 -2.38 5.05
C SER A 236 -14.46 -2.73 6.40
N SER A 237 -13.47 -1.96 6.88
CA SER A 237 -12.68 -2.27 8.10
C SER A 237 -13.53 -2.26 9.38
N GLY A 238 -14.52 -1.37 9.46
CA GLY A 238 -15.31 -1.12 10.66
C GLY A 238 -16.64 -1.90 10.75
N SER A 239 -16.98 -2.74 9.77
CA SER A 239 -18.30 -3.37 9.70
C SER A 239 -18.53 -4.55 10.66
N GLY A 240 -17.59 -4.82 11.56
CA GLY A 240 -17.61 -5.95 12.49
C GLY A 240 -18.77 -6.02 13.49
N ASP A 241 -19.51 -4.93 13.71
CA ASP A 241 -20.62 -4.86 14.68
C ASP A 241 -21.99 -4.57 14.07
N MET A 242 -22.17 -4.77 12.76
CA MET A 242 -23.52 -4.79 12.19
C MET A 242 -24.25 -6.06 12.61
N LYS A 243 -24.99 -5.92 13.73
CA LYS A 243 -26.11 -6.72 14.21
C LYS A 243 -26.71 -7.56 13.07
N LYS A 244 -26.28 -8.82 13.01
CA LYS A 244 -26.80 -9.82 12.09
C LYS A 244 -28.28 -10.00 12.40
N ASP A 245 -29.14 -9.32 11.64
CA ASP A 245 -30.58 -9.51 11.74
C ASP A 245 -30.88 -10.99 11.51
N LYS A 246 -31.27 -11.61 12.61
CA LYS A 246 -31.41 -13.05 12.78
C LYS A 246 -32.77 -13.44 12.22
N ASN A 247 -32.91 -13.42 10.90
CA ASN A 247 -34.07 -14.04 10.27
C ASN A 247 -33.78 -14.47 8.83
N GLU A 248 -33.04 -15.57 8.66
CA GLU A 248 -33.20 -16.35 7.44
C GLU A 248 -33.01 -17.85 7.67
N LYS A 249 -33.98 -18.56 7.11
CA LYS A 249 -34.36 -19.93 7.40
C LYS A 249 -33.45 -20.88 6.64
N LYS A 250 -32.80 -21.76 7.39
CA LYS A 250 -31.90 -22.83 6.98
C LYS A 250 -32.53 -23.73 5.90
N ASN A 251 -31.97 -23.70 4.67
CA ASN A 251 -31.81 -24.90 3.83
C ASN A 251 -30.95 -24.57 2.59
N GLY A 252 -29.73 -25.08 2.58
CA GLY A 252 -28.82 -24.94 1.44
C GLY A 252 -27.45 -25.50 1.76
N LYS A 253 -27.27 -26.80 1.51
CA LYS A 253 -25.99 -27.51 1.64
C LYS A 253 -25.09 -27.11 0.46
N SER A 254 -24.32 -26.03 0.62
CA SER A 254 -23.27 -25.67 -0.32
C SER A 254 -21.91 -25.98 0.31
N LYS A 255 -21.28 -27.03 -0.22
CA LYS A 255 -19.85 -27.28 -0.10
C LYS A 255 -19.20 -26.30 -1.09
N ASP A 256 -18.78 -25.13 -0.63
CA ASP A 256 -17.87 -24.29 -1.38
C ASP A 256 -16.76 -23.83 -0.44
N GLY A 257 -15.55 -24.29 -0.75
CA GLY A 257 -14.35 -23.91 -0.04
C GLY A 257 -14.10 -22.44 -0.27
N THR A 258 -13.88 -21.72 0.82
CA THR A 258 -13.27 -20.40 0.82
C THR A 258 -12.00 -20.47 -0.04
N PRO A 259 -11.87 -19.70 -1.14
CA PRO A 259 -10.61 -19.64 -1.84
C PRO A 259 -9.59 -19.05 -0.88
N ALA A 260 -8.54 -19.82 -0.60
CA ALA A 260 -7.36 -19.30 0.07
C ALA A 260 -6.90 -18.09 -0.76
N LEU A 261 -6.82 -16.94 -0.10
CA LEU A 261 -6.27 -15.73 -0.72
C LEU A 261 -4.87 -16.08 -1.20
N ASP A 262 -4.64 -15.96 -2.51
CA ASP A 262 -3.30 -15.92 -3.08
C ASP A 262 -2.63 -14.66 -2.52
N ILE A 263 -1.87 -14.85 -1.45
CA ILE A 263 -0.97 -13.84 -0.89
C ILE A 263 0.10 -13.64 -1.95
N ASP A 264 0.21 -12.42 -2.46
CA ASP A 264 1.23 -12.02 -3.43
C ASP A 264 2.61 -12.52 -2.95
N PRO A 265 3.35 -13.30 -3.75
CA PRO A 265 4.68 -13.79 -3.37
C PRO A 265 5.69 -12.67 -3.10
N ASN A 266 5.36 -11.41 -3.38
CA ASN A 266 6.17 -10.25 -3.02
C ASN A 266 5.87 -9.70 -1.61
N ASP A 267 4.92 -10.27 -0.87
CA ASP A 267 4.52 -9.82 0.46
C ASP A 267 5.42 -10.40 1.56
N LYS A 268 6.73 -10.13 1.42
CA LYS A 268 7.80 -10.59 2.31
C LYS A 268 7.53 -10.27 3.78
N GLU A 269 6.75 -9.23 4.06
CA GLU A 269 6.39 -8.82 5.42
C GLU A 269 5.48 -9.83 6.12
N HIS A 270 4.48 -10.36 5.42
CA HIS A 270 3.60 -11.40 5.98
C HIS A 270 4.37 -12.71 6.20
N ALA A 271 5.29 -13.05 5.29
CA ALA A 271 6.18 -14.19 5.45
C ALA A 271 7.07 -14.06 6.70
N ILE A 272 7.70 -12.89 6.90
CA ILE A 272 8.52 -12.58 8.08
C ILE A 272 7.67 -12.59 9.37
N HIS A 273 6.45 -12.05 9.33
CA HIS A 273 5.54 -12.07 10.47
C HIS A 273 5.22 -13.51 10.91
N LYS A 274 4.91 -14.39 9.95
CA LYS A 274 4.65 -15.81 10.22
C LYS A 274 5.90 -16.55 10.69
N GLU A 275 7.07 -16.18 10.18
CA GLU A 275 8.36 -16.70 10.64
C GLU A 275 8.61 -16.35 12.11
N LEU A 276 8.38 -15.09 12.51
CA LEU A 276 8.46 -14.65 13.91
C LEU A 276 7.46 -15.39 14.80
N GLU A 277 6.22 -15.58 14.35
CA GLU A 277 5.22 -16.33 15.10
C GLU A 277 5.68 -17.76 15.40
N ASN A 278 6.25 -18.43 14.40
CA ASN A 278 6.76 -19.79 14.51
C ASN A 278 8.02 -19.88 15.37
N HIS A 279 8.93 -18.90 15.25
CA HIS A 279 10.20 -18.87 15.99
C HIS A 279 9.97 -18.69 17.50
N TYR A 280 8.92 -17.97 17.90
CA TYR A 280 8.63 -17.66 19.29
C TYR A 280 7.47 -18.45 19.91
N VAL A 281 7.05 -19.57 19.29
CA VAL A 281 6.05 -20.45 19.92
C VAL A 281 6.60 -20.99 21.24
N CYS A 282 5.82 -20.84 22.31
CA CYS A 282 6.20 -21.25 23.65
C CYS A 282 5.39 -22.47 24.10
N ASP A 283 6.04 -23.41 24.80
CA ASP A 283 5.41 -24.65 25.30
C ASP A 283 4.27 -24.38 26.30
N SER A 284 4.38 -23.30 27.08
CA SER A 284 3.36 -22.90 28.06
C SER A 284 2.13 -22.24 27.42
N HIS A 285 2.24 -21.74 26.19
CA HIS A 285 1.16 -21.05 25.48
C HIS A 285 1.10 -21.56 24.03
N PRO A 286 0.54 -22.77 23.81
CA PRO A 286 0.49 -23.35 22.48
C PRO A 286 -0.24 -22.41 21.51
N LYS A 287 0.33 -22.29 20.29
CA LYS A 287 -0.16 -21.42 19.21
C LYS A 287 -0.01 -19.91 19.45
N LYS A 288 0.79 -19.48 20.44
CA LYS A 288 1.05 -18.07 20.71
C LYS A 288 2.55 -17.80 20.79
N ALA A 289 2.99 -16.76 20.07
CA ALA A 289 4.34 -16.26 20.16
C ALA A 289 4.57 -15.58 21.51
N CYS A 290 5.58 -16.01 22.27
CA CYS A 290 5.91 -15.43 23.57
C CYS A 290 7.40 -15.08 23.67
N TRP A 291 7.69 -13.99 24.37
CA TRP A 291 9.03 -13.62 24.80
C TRP A 291 9.21 -13.95 26.28
N VAL A 292 10.28 -14.67 26.63
CA VAL A 292 10.58 -15.06 28.02
C VAL A 292 11.47 -14.00 28.64
N LEU A 293 10.94 -13.30 29.65
CA LEU A 293 11.66 -12.28 30.39
C LEU A 293 12.71 -12.92 31.32
N SER A 294 13.68 -12.12 31.77
CA SER A 294 14.75 -12.57 32.69
C SER A 294 14.25 -13.16 34.01
N ASN A 295 13.03 -12.80 34.43
CA ASN A 295 12.35 -13.35 35.60
C ASN A 295 11.58 -14.67 35.32
N GLY A 296 11.69 -15.23 34.12
CA GLY A 296 10.98 -16.44 33.68
C GLY A 296 9.50 -16.22 33.32
N THR A 297 9.00 -14.99 33.39
CA THR A 297 7.61 -14.69 32.98
C THR A 297 7.49 -14.60 31.47
N HIS A 298 6.39 -15.12 30.93
CA HIS A 298 6.12 -15.12 29.49
C HIS A 298 5.25 -13.92 29.10
N TYR A 299 5.83 -13.01 28.34
CA TYR A 299 5.10 -11.95 27.65
C TYR A 299 4.53 -12.50 26.33
N GLN A 300 3.23 -12.40 26.11
CA GLN A 300 2.63 -12.82 24.84
C GLN A 300 2.82 -11.69 23.82
N LEU A 301 3.59 -11.92 22.76
CA LEU A 301 3.81 -10.92 21.71
C LEU A 301 2.46 -10.59 21.07
N THR A 302 2.13 -9.29 21.02
CA THR A 302 0.92 -8.82 20.35
C THR A 302 1.15 -8.79 18.83
N THR A 303 0.07 -8.74 18.04
CA THR A 303 0.17 -8.56 16.59
C THR A 303 0.92 -7.26 16.23
N GLN A 304 0.78 -6.21 17.06
CA GLN A 304 1.52 -4.97 16.90
C GLN A 304 3.02 -5.16 17.12
N ASP A 305 3.42 -5.92 18.15
CA ASP A 305 4.83 -6.24 18.43
C ASP A 305 5.45 -7.01 17.26
N LEU A 306 4.76 -8.05 16.78
CA LEU A 306 5.20 -8.88 15.65
C LEU A 306 5.27 -8.10 14.33
N SER A 307 4.29 -7.24 14.05
CA SER A 307 4.28 -6.39 12.84
C SER A 307 5.41 -5.36 12.86
N THR A 308 5.64 -4.73 14.02
CA THR A 308 6.74 -3.76 14.18
C THR A 308 8.09 -4.45 13.99
N TRP A 309 8.26 -5.65 14.54
CA TRP A 309 9.48 -6.43 14.37
C TRP A 309 9.67 -6.88 12.92
N ALA A 310 8.62 -7.40 12.27
CA ALA A 310 8.67 -7.83 10.87
C ALA A 310 9.06 -6.67 9.93
N MET A 311 8.52 -5.47 10.16
CA MET A 311 8.90 -4.26 9.43
C MET A 311 10.39 -3.91 9.62
N LEU A 312 10.91 -4.04 10.83
CA LEU A 312 12.32 -3.75 11.12
C LEU A 312 13.27 -4.79 10.53
N LEU A 313 12.86 -6.06 10.51
CA LEU A 313 13.57 -7.13 9.80
C LEU A 313 13.65 -6.88 8.30
N LYS A 314 12.52 -6.48 7.68
CA LYS A 314 12.44 -6.11 6.26
C LYS A 314 13.36 -4.94 5.90
N LYS A 315 13.61 -4.03 6.85
CA LYS A 315 14.54 -2.89 6.72
C LYS A 315 15.98 -3.24 7.12
N HIS A 316 16.28 -4.49 7.46
CA HIS A 316 17.57 -4.94 7.96
C HIS A 316 18.05 -4.17 9.21
N ARG A 317 17.10 -3.69 10.04
CA ARG A 317 17.36 -2.95 11.29
C ARG A 317 17.10 -3.78 12.55
N ALA A 318 16.77 -5.05 12.39
CA ALA A 318 16.55 -6.00 13.47
C ALA A 318 17.06 -7.39 13.04
N VAL A 319 17.20 -8.28 14.02
CA VAL A 319 17.49 -9.70 13.82
C VAL A 319 16.32 -10.53 14.36
N ILE A 320 16.17 -11.77 13.87
CA ILE A 320 15.07 -12.65 14.30
C ILE A 320 15.26 -13.09 15.75
N THR A 321 16.51 -13.18 16.23
CA THR A 321 16.84 -13.76 17.53
C THR A 321 16.57 -12.83 18.72
N GLU A 322 16.58 -11.53 18.50
CA GLU A 322 16.47 -10.53 19.56
C GLU A 322 15.47 -9.42 19.17
N PRO A 323 14.48 -9.14 20.03
CA PRO A 323 13.48 -8.12 19.76
C PRO A 323 14.15 -6.73 19.69
N PRO A 324 13.81 -5.91 18.68
CA PRO A 324 14.43 -4.60 18.52
C PRO A 324 14.00 -3.64 19.64
N PRO A 325 14.78 -2.57 19.93
CA PRO A 325 14.49 -1.62 21.01
C PRO A 325 13.04 -1.12 21.13
N PRO A 326 12.34 -0.73 20.05
CA PRO A 326 10.94 -0.29 20.17
C PRO A 326 9.97 -1.41 20.59
N VAL A 327 10.28 -2.67 20.24
CA VAL A 327 9.48 -3.83 20.66
C VAL A 327 9.79 -4.16 22.12
N MET A 328 11.06 -4.06 22.53
CA MET A 328 11.45 -4.23 23.94
C MET A 328 10.79 -3.19 24.86
N GLU A 329 10.73 -1.92 24.45
CA GLU A 329 10.04 -0.87 25.20
C GLU A 329 8.54 -1.18 25.36
N ASN A 330 7.89 -1.73 24.33
CA ASN A 330 6.50 -2.17 24.41
C ASN A 330 6.32 -3.38 25.34
N ILE A 331 7.23 -4.35 25.28
CA ILE A 331 7.23 -5.53 26.17
C ILE A 331 7.32 -5.07 27.62
N GLU A 332 8.24 -4.16 27.94
CA GLU A 332 8.43 -3.64 29.29
C GLU A 332 7.18 -2.91 29.79
N LYS A 333 6.64 -1.98 29.00
CA LYS A 333 5.43 -1.21 29.35
C LYS A 333 4.19 -2.08 29.52
N ASN A 334 4.03 -3.11 28.67
CA ASN A 334 2.80 -3.90 28.62
C ASN A 334 2.87 -5.22 29.42
N SER A 335 4.03 -5.59 29.95
CA SER A 335 4.21 -6.81 30.75
C SER A 335 3.30 -6.84 31.99
N GLY A 336 3.23 -5.74 32.74
CA GLY A 336 2.36 -5.58 33.91
C GLY A 336 0.86 -5.71 33.58
N PRO A 337 0.33 -4.91 32.62
CA PRO A 337 -1.05 -5.03 32.16
C PRO A 337 -1.44 -6.43 31.67
N GLN A 338 -0.59 -7.10 30.89
CA GLN A 338 -0.87 -8.48 30.45
C GLN A 338 -0.96 -9.45 31.63
N ALA A 339 -0.08 -9.33 32.62
CA ALA A 339 -0.14 -10.16 33.81
C ALA A 339 -1.45 -9.94 34.58
N ALA A 340 -1.90 -8.68 34.73
CA ALA A 340 -3.17 -8.35 35.37
C ALA A 340 -4.39 -8.88 34.59
N ILE A 341 -4.40 -8.77 33.26
CA ILE A 341 -5.47 -9.31 32.41
C ILE A 341 -5.53 -10.84 32.51
N LYS A 342 -4.37 -11.53 32.46
CA LYS A 342 -4.30 -12.99 32.64
C LYS A 342 -4.78 -13.42 34.03
N ALA A 343 -4.41 -12.68 35.08
CA ALA A 343 -4.87 -12.95 36.45
C ALA A 343 -6.40 -12.79 36.58
N ARG A 344 -6.96 -11.73 35.98
CA ARG A 344 -8.42 -11.50 35.96
C ARG A 344 -9.17 -12.57 35.17
N ALA A 345 -8.62 -12.99 34.02
CA ALA A 345 -9.20 -14.06 33.21
C ALA A 345 -9.22 -15.41 33.95
N ARG A 346 -8.19 -15.71 34.77
CA ARG A 346 -8.18 -16.90 35.63
C ARG A 346 -9.19 -16.81 36.76
N GLY A 347 -9.36 -15.63 37.38
CA GLY A 347 -10.34 -15.43 38.45
C GLY A 347 -11.80 -15.62 37.99
N LEU A 348 -12.10 -15.27 36.74
CA LEU A 348 -13.43 -15.45 36.15
C LEU A 348 -13.72 -16.90 35.71
N ALA A 349 -12.70 -17.72 35.49
CA ALA A 349 -12.89 -19.11 35.07
C ALA A 349 -13.22 -20.07 36.24
N ALA A 350 -13.03 -19.63 37.49
CA ALA A 350 -13.31 -20.43 38.68
C ALA A 350 -14.66 -20.10 39.37
N GLY A 351 -15.35 -19.05 38.92
CA GLY A 351 -16.67 -18.66 39.42
C GLY A 351 -17.71 -18.88 38.33
N ASP A 352 -18.76 -19.63 38.66
CA ASP A 352 -19.90 -19.90 37.78
C ASP A 352 -20.43 -18.57 37.18
N PRO A 353 -20.44 -18.40 35.84
CA PRO A 353 -20.81 -17.14 35.19
C PRO A 353 -22.26 -16.70 35.48
N TRP A 354 -23.06 -17.56 36.10
CA TRP A 354 -24.41 -17.26 36.56
C TRP A 354 -24.48 -16.56 37.92
N SER A 355 -23.41 -16.55 38.72
CA SER A 355 -23.45 -15.98 40.08
C SER A 355 -23.40 -14.45 40.13
N SER A 356 -23.11 -13.77 39.01
CA SER A 356 -22.92 -12.29 38.97
C SER A 356 -24.01 -11.51 38.22
N ILE A 357 -25.10 -12.14 37.79
CA ILE A 357 -26.19 -11.46 37.04
C ILE A 357 -27.43 -11.19 37.91
N MET A 358 -27.34 -11.34 39.24
CA MET A 358 -28.39 -10.77 40.10
C MET A 358 -28.07 -9.28 40.31
N PRO A 359 -28.87 -8.34 39.75
CA PRO A 359 -28.73 -6.93 40.08
C PRO A 359 -28.91 -6.76 41.59
N PRO A 360 -28.25 -5.78 42.24
CA PRO A 360 -28.48 -5.49 43.65
C PRO A 360 -29.97 -5.21 43.83
N SER A 361 -30.67 -6.21 44.38
CA SER A 361 -32.08 -6.14 44.66
C SER A 361 -32.30 -4.96 45.59
N LEU A 362 -33.08 -4.00 45.12
CA LEU A 362 -33.54 -2.80 45.80
C LEU A 362 -34.59 -3.11 46.88
N TYR A 363 -34.59 -4.33 47.41
CA TYR A 363 -35.47 -4.80 48.47
C TYR A 363 -34.64 -5.27 49.66
N GLY A 364 -34.88 -4.65 50.82
CA GLY A 364 -34.65 -5.33 52.09
C GLY A 364 -33.99 -4.48 53.15
N TRP A 365 -34.80 -3.58 53.70
CA TRP A 365 -34.65 -2.94 55.01
C TRP A 365 -34.72 -3.98 56.16
N TYR A 366 -34.05 -5.12 56.06
CA TYR A 366 -34.00 -6.10 57.14
C TYR A 366 -32.54 -6.39 57.47
N GLY A 367 -32.20 -6.09 58.72
CA GLY A 367 -30.84 -6.15 59.26
C GLY A 367 -30.20 -7.51 59.03
N ALA A 368 -29.05 -7.48 58.37
CA ALA A 368 -28.12 -8.59 58.35
C ALA A 368 -27.61 -8.86 59.78
N PRO A 369 -27.57 -10.12 60.24
CA PRO A 369 -27.00 -10.47 61.53
C PRO A 369 -25.48 -10.18 61.54
N PRO A 370 -24.90 -9.77 62.69
CA PRO A 370 -23.48 -9.50 62.79
C PRO A 370 -22.66 -10.78 62.54
N PRO A 371 -21.51 -10.68 61.85
CA PRO A 371 -20.63 -11.81 61.59
C PRO A 371 -20.03 -12.36 62.89
N PRO A 372 -19.82 -13.69 63.00
CA PRO A 372 -19.27 -14.31 64.20
C PRO A 372 -17.79 -13.91 64.40
N PRO A 373 -17.36 -13.65 65.66
CA PRO A 373 -15.99 -13.28 65.97
C PRO A 373 -15.15 -14.52 66.31
N TYR A 374 -14.75 -15.30 65.31
CA TYR A 374 -13.76 -16.38 65.44
C TYR A 374 -13.16 -16.58 64.05
N GLY A 375 -11.87 -16.61 63.78
CA GLY A 375 -10.66 -16.71 64.59
C GLY A 375 -9.56 -17.26 63.66
N GLY A 376 -8.31 -17.23 64.11
CA GLY A 376 -7.31 -18.18 63.61
C GLY A 376 -6.45 -17.74 62.42
N TYR A 377 -5.35 -17.05 62.73
CA TYR A 377 -3.98 -17.38 62.30
C TYR A 377 -3.81 -18.44 61.18
N SER A 378 -3.11 -18.07 60.11
CA SER A 378 -2.17 -18.99 59.47
C SER A 378 -1.00 -18.21 58.87
N GLN A 379 0.00 -17.95 59.72
CA GLN A 379 1.33 -17.58 59.27
C GLN A 379 2.00 -18.83 58.70
N TYR A 380 2.15 -18.92 57.38
CA TYR A 380 3.06 -19.88 56.78
C TYR A 380 4.47 -19.26 56.71
N PRO A 381 5.49 -19.86 57.33
CA PRO A 381 6.88 -19.44 57.13
C PRO A 381 7.33 -19.81 55.71
N PRO A 382 8.15 -18.96 55.05
CA PRO A 382 8.72 -19.28 53.75
C PRO A 382 9.73 -20.44 53.86
N PRO A 383 9.85 -21.29 52.83
CA PRO A 383 10.78 -22.42 52.83
C PRO A 383 12.25 -21.98 52.75
N PRO A 384 13.20 -22.78 53.29
CA PRO A 384 14.61 -22.45 53.34
C PRO A 384 15.27 -22.48 51.96
N LEU A 385 16.10 -21.46 51.71
CA LEU A 385 17.01 -21.35 50.57
C LEU A 385 18.02 -22.51 50.56
N GLY A 386 18.02 -23.27 49.47
CA GLY A 386 19.01 -24.32 49.21
C GLY A 386 20.41 -23.78 48.86
N PRO A 387 21.47 -24.58 49.03
CA PRO A 387 22.86 -24.17 48.84
C PRO A 387 23.19 -23.90 47.36
N ALA A 388 23.92 -22.80 47.13
CA ALA A 388 24.42 -22.39 45.84
C ALA A 388 25.41 -23.42 45.26
N SER A 389 25.12 -23.90 44.04
CA SER A 389 26.03 -24.73 43.26
C SER A 389 27.28 -23.94 42.84
N PRO A 390 28.48 -24.55 42.85
CA PRO A 390 29.70 -23.89 42.39
C PRO A 390 29.65 -23.63 40.89
N THR A 391 29.71 -22.35 40.51
CA THR A 391 29.77 -21.87 39.14
C THR A 391 31.05 -22.38 38.47
N ARG A 392 30.88 -23.30 37.52
CA ARG A 392 31.90 -23.83 36.63
C ARG A 392 32.49 -22.67 35.81
N ALA A 393 33.79 -22.40 35.98
CA ALA A 393 34.52 -21.40 35.23
C ALA A 393 34.39 -21.66 33.71
N ALA A 394 33.85 -20.68 32.99
CA ALA A 394 33.75 -20.71 31.54
C ALA A 394 35.14 -20.53 30.90
N PRO A 395 35.45 -21.24 29.80
CA PRO A 395 36.71 -21.09 29.07
C PRO A 395 36.84 -19.67 28.50
N ALA A 396 38.05 -19.13 28.58
CA ALA A 396 38.42 -17.78 28.19
C ALA A 396 37.90 -17.41 26.80
N SER A 397 37.06 -16.38 26.77
CA SER A 397 36.50 -15.77 25.58
C SER A 397 37.62 -15.18 24.72
N SER A 398 37.64 -15.56 23.44
CA SER A 398 38.51 -14.95 22.43
C SER A 398 38.41 -13.41 22.48
N PRO A 399 39.52 -12.68 22.27
CA PRO A 399 39.48 -11.22 22.26
C PRO A 399 38.49 -10.74 21.20
N PRO A 400 37.63 -9.75 21.51
CA PRO A 400 36.62 -9.25 20.59
C PRO A 400 37.30 -8.81 19.29
N SER A 401 36.92 -9.42 18.17
CA SER A 401 37.35 -8.97 16.84
C SER A 401 37.06 -7.49 16.73
N THR A 402 38.13 -6.68 16.64
CA THR A 402 38.00 -5.25 16.41
C THR A 402 37.20 -5.05 15.13
N PRO A 403 36.15 -4.23 15.14
CA PRO A 403 35.28 -4.03 13.98
C PRO A 403 36.12 -3.63 12.77
N SER A 404 35.91 -4.34 11.66
CA SER A 404 36.59 -4.08 10.39
C SER A 404 36.49 -2.59 10.07
N LYS A 405 37.64 -1.93 9.90
CA LYS A 405 37.68 -0.52 9.50
C LYS A 405 37.22 -0.43 8.04
N HIS A 406 35.91 -0.32 7.83
CA HIS A 406 35.36 -0.08 6.51
C HIS A 406 35.96 1.19 5.91
N ALA A 407 36.31 1.13 4.63
CA ALA A 407 36.85 2.27 3.90
C ALA A 407 35.85 3.42 3.96
N VAL A 408 36.26 4.58 4.50
CA VAL A 408 35.38 5.75 4.55
C VAL A 408 35.16 6.27 3.12
N THR A 409 33.97 6.04 2.59
CA THR A 409 33.45 6.58 1.32
C THR A 409 32.99 8.03 1.52
N PRO A 410 33.04 8.90 0.49
CA PRO A 410 32.55 10.27 0.62
C PRO A 410 31.03 10.33 0.84
N LEU A 411 30.53 11.47 1.34
CA LEU A 411 29.10 11.75 1.44
C LEU A 411 28.50 11.88 0.03
N ILE A 412 27.27 11.40 -0.16
CA ILE A 412 26.61 11.40 -1.47
C ILE A 412 26.46 12.81 -2.04
N SER A 413 26.14 13.80 -1.18
CA SER A 413 25.95 15.19 -1.59
C SER A 413 27.22 15.83 -2.13
N GLU A 414 28.34 15.64 -1.42
CA GLU A 414 29.66 16.16 -1.83
C GLU A 414 30.14 15.47 -3.10
N TRP A 415 29.94 14.15 -3.17
CA TRP A 415 30.34 13.36 -4.32
C TRP A 415 29.56 13.74 -5.59
N LEU A 416 28.25 13.96 -5.52
CA LEU A 416 27.46 14.39 -6.67
C LEU A 416 27.89 15.78 -7.19
N VAL A 417 28.21 16.72 -6.31
CA VAL A 417 28.78 18.02 -6.70
C VAL A 417 30.12 17.83 -7.42
N SER A 418 30.97 16.92 -6.91
CA SER A 418 32.25 16.63 -7.57
C SER A 418 32.08 16.01 -8.97
N LEU A 419 30.99 15.27 -9.23
CA LEU A 419 30.69 14.75 -10.57
C LEU A 419 30.30 15.85 -11.56
N ASP A 420 29.63 16.91 -11.09
CA ASP A 420 29.22 18.05 -11.91
C ASP A 420 30.43 18.91 -12.31
N GLU A 421 31.45 18.97 -11.46
CA GLU A 421 32.69 19.73 -11.68
C GLU A 421 33.76 18.94 -12.46
N ASP A 422 33.62 17.62 -12.56
CA ASP A 422 34.60 16.74 -13.21
C ASP A 422 34.61 16.92 -14.75
N ALA A 423 35.78 17.19 -15.32
CA ALA A 423 35.91 17.49 -16.74
C ALA A 423 35.53 16.31 -17.66
N GLU A 424 35.71 15.06 -17.21
CA GLU A 424 35.39 13.86 -17.99
C GLU A 424 33.97 13.36 -17.69
N ARG A 425 33.57 13.31 -16.41
CA ARG A 425 32.25 12.81 -15.99
C ARG A 425 31.13 13.84 -16.21
N GLY A 426 31.47 15.13 -16.14
CA GLY A 426 30.57 16.26 -16.38
C GLY A 426 30.48 16.69 -17.85
N GLN A 427 31.10 15.96 -18.79
CA GLN A 427 31.15 16.32 -20.21
C GLN A 427 29.75 16.53 -20.83
N ASP A 428 28.78 15.73 -20.38
CA ASP A 428 27.38 15.80 -20.86
C ASP A 428 26.55 16.91 -20.18
N LYS A 429 27.16 17.71 -19.30
CA LYS A 429 26.53 18.80 -18.54
C LYS A 429 25.25 18.37 -17.80
N LEU A 430 25.23 17.11 -17.35
CA LEU A 430 24.18 16.62 -16.46
C LEU A 430 24.40 17.23 -15.08
N ASN A 431 23.34 17.77 -14.50
CA ASN A 431 23.35 18.24 -13.11
C ASN A 431 23.01 17.05 -12.21
N PHE A 432 24.01 16.36 -11.66
CA PHE A 432 23.85 15.25 -10.73
C PHE A 432 23.56 15.72 -9.30
N SER A 433 24.06 16.89 -8.90
CA SER A 433 23.81 17.45 -7.56
C SER A 433 22.33 17.69 -7.27
N GLN A 434 21.49 17.91 -8.29
CA GLN A 434 20.03 18.02 -8.13
C GLN A 434 19.39 16.77 -7.48
N PHE A 435 20.02 15.59 -7.59
CA PHE A 435 19.49 14.35 -7.03
C PHE A 435 19.85 14.13 -5.56
N ALA A 436 20.70 14.98 -4.97
CA ALA A 436 21.18 14.83 -3.60
C ALA A 436 20.03 14.74 -2.58
N PHE A 437 18.98 15.54 -2.77
CA PHE A 437 17.83 15.54 -1.86
C PHE A 437 17.04 14.22 -1.93
N ALA A 438 16.81 13.68 -3.13
CA ALA A 438 16.12 12.40 -3.32
C ALA A 438 16.86 11.24 -2.64
N PHE A 439 18.19 11.25 -2.65
CA PHE A 439 18.99 10.25 -1.93
C PHE A 439 18.86 10.38 -0.42
N LEU A 440 18.90 11.60 0.11
CA LEU A 440 18.76 11.86 1.54
C LEU A 440 17.37 11.46 2.06
N GLU A 441 16.31 11.71 1.30
CA GLU A 441 14.94 11.29 1.67
C GLU A 441 14.82 9.76 1.79
N GLU A 442 15.54 9.01 0.97
CA GLU A 442 15.57 7.54 1.00
C GLU A 442 16.63 6.97 1.95
N GLY A 443 17.35 7.83 2.68
CA GLY A 443 18.36 7.45 3.67
C GLY A 443 19.67 6.93 3.07
N ILE A 444 19.96 7.26 1.82
CA ILE A 444 21.23 6.98 1.13
C ILE A 444 22.17 8.15 1.42
N ILE A 445 23.14 7.94 2.31
CA ILE A 445 23.96 9.04 2.86
C ILE A 445 25.36 9.03 2.23
N ARG A 446 25.90 7.86 1.92
CA ARG A 446 27.25 7.68 1.36
C ARG A 446 27.22 6.96 0.02
N VAL A 447 28.34 7.00 -0.69
CA VAL A 447 28.46 6.41 -2.05
C VAL A 447 28.37 4.87 -2.03
N ASP A 448 28.79 4.21 -0.96
CA ASP A 448 28.61 2.77 -0.76
C ASP A 448 27.14 2.37 -0.65
N ASP A 449 26.31 3.14 0.06
CA ASP A 449 24.86 2.90 0.13
C ASP A 449 24.21 2.89 -1.27
N LEU A 450 24.75 3.67 -2.21
CA LEU A 450 24.26 3.72 -3.59
C LEU A 450 24.63 2.45 -4.37
N VAL A 451 25.82 1.88 -4.11
CA VAL A 451 26.27 0.65 -4.76
C VAL A 451 25.42 -0.55 -4.34
N ASP A 452 24.93 -0.55 -3.10
CA ASP A 452 24.07 -1.59 -2.52
C ASP A 452 22.66 -1.65 -3.14
N LEU A 453 22.26 -0.64 -3.94
CA LEU A 453 21.01 -0.72 -4.70
C LEU A 453 21.06 -1.75 -5.83
N GLU A 454 22.26 -2.18 -6.24
CA GLU A 454 22.64 -3.17 -7.28
C GLU A 454 22.14 -2.90 -8.70
N THR A 455 20.93 -2.35 -8.85
CA THR A 455 20.15 -2.28 -10.09
C THR A 455 19.87 -0.83 -10.49
N PRO A 456 20.09 -0.46 -11.76
CA PRO A 456 19.82 0.89 -12.24
C PRO A 456 18.32 1.22 -12.26
N GLU A 457 17.42 0.23 -12.32
CA GLU A 457 15.96 0.44 -12.33
C GLU A 457 15.45 0.97 -10.99
N ARG A 458 16.01 0.48 -9.89
CA ARG A 458 15.67 0.97 -8.54
C ARG A 458 16.11 2.41 -8.38
N LEU A 459 17.34 2.70 -8.84
CA LEU A 459 17.88 4.05 -8.84
C LEU A 459 17.06 4.99 -9.73
N GLN A 460 16.66 4.53 -10.92
CA GLN A 460 15.82 5.29 -11.86
C GLN A 460 14.49 5.73 -11.22
N LYS A 461 13.81 4.81 -10.52
CA LYS A 461 12.54 5.11 -9.81
C LYS A 461 12.75 6.14 -8.69
N LEU A 462 13.88 6.07 -8.01
CA LEU A 462 14.22 6.94 -6.88
C LEU A 462 14.49 8.38 -7.34
N ILE A 463 15.31 8.57 -8.38
CA ILE A 463 15.68 9.92 -8.86
C ILE A 463 14.71 10.48 -9.89
N MET A 464 13.68 9.71 -10.28
CA MET A 464 12.71 10.06 -11.32
C MET A 464 13.36 10.53 -12.64
N SER A 465 14.48 9.89 -13.01
CA SER A 465 15.25 10.24 -14.20
C SER A 465 15.18 9.14 -15.25
N ASN A 466 15.85 9.35 -16.38
CA ASN A 466 15.99 8.31 -17.38
C ASN A 466 16.96 7.21 -16.90
N TRP A 467 16.80 6.00 -17.47
CA TRP A 467 17.63 4.84 -17.13
C TRP A 467 19.12 5.07 -17.38
N GLY A 468 19.48 5.84 -18.43
CA GLY A 468 20.87 6.14 -18.77
C GLY A 468 21.59 6.93 -17.68
N THR A 469 20.94 7.95 -17.12
CA THR A 469 21.45 8.75 -15.99
C THR A 469 21.63 7.88 -14.75
N ALA A 470 20.65 7.04 -14.43
CA ALA A 470 20.73 6.12 -13.29
C ALA A 470 21.89 5.12 -13.45
N ASN A 471 22.02 4.49 -14.62
CA ASN A 471 23.09 3.53 -14.90
C ASN A 471 24.49 4.18 -14.83
N ARG A 472 24.64 5.42 -15.33
CA ARG A 472 25.90 6.17 -15.22
C ARG A 472 26.27 6.50 -13.79
N LEU A 473 25.32 6.99 -12.98
CA LEU A 473 25.53 7.25 -11.55
C LEU A 473 26.02 6.00 -10.82
N LEU A 474 25.36 4.85 -11.05
CA LEU A 474 25.74 3.59 -10.42
C LEU A 474 27.14 3.13 -10.86
N LYS A 475 27.50 3.34 -12.12
CA LYS A 475 28.84 3.06 -12.64
C LYS A 475 29.91 3.93 -11.97
N TYR A 476 29.66 5.25 -11.84
CA TYR A 476 30.59 6.16 -11.17
C TYR A 476 30.74 5.82 -9.68
N ALA A 477 29.66 5.47 -9.00
CA ALA A 477 29.71 5.09 -7.58
C ALA A 477 30.58 3.85 -7.36
N ARG A 478 30.44 2.82 -8.21
CA ARG A 478 31.29 1.62 -8.18
C ARG A 478 32.77 1.96 -8.39
N GLN A 479 33.08 2.87 -9.31
CA GLN A 479 34.45 3.33 -9.54
C GLN A 479 35.02 4.07 -8.32
N GLU A 480 34.21 4.88 -7.65
CA GLU A 480 34.62 5.63 -6.45
C GLU A 480 34.92 4.69 -5.28
N VAL A 481 34.02 3.73 -4.99
CA VAL A 481 34.21 2.73 -3.94
C VAL A 481 35.47 1.90 -4.20
N ALA A 482 35.68 1.44 -5.44
CA ALA A 482 36.90 0.73 -5.83
C ALA A 482 38.17 1.57 -5.62
N SER A 483 38.09 2.88 -5.87
CA SER A 483 39.19 3.82 -5.68
C SER A 483 39.49 4.10 -4.20
N CYS A 484 38.46 4.18 -3.35
CA CYS A 484 38.62 4.28 -1.90
C CYS A 484 39.30 3.04 -1.31
N THR A 485 38.89 1.83 -1.73
CA THR A 485 39.50 0.58 -1.27
C THR A 485 40.98 0.50 -1.64
N LYS A 486 41.34 0.87 -2.88
CA LYS A 486 42.75 0.94 -3.34
C LYS A 486 43.59 1.97 -2.59
N ARG A 487 43.01 3.13 -2.24
CA ARG A 487 43.71 4.18 -1.46
C ARG A 487 43.99 3.71 -0.03
N ASN A 488 43.05 3.01 0.59
CA ASN A 488 43.22 2.51 1.95
C ASN A 488 44.19 1.34 2.03
N SER A 489 44.22 0.45 1.03
CA SER A 489 45.19 -0.66 0.99
C SER A 489 46.63 -0.21 0.77
N LYS A 490 46.87 1.00 0.26
CA LYS A 490 48.22 1.57 0.12
C LYS A 490 48.72 2.29 1.38
N LYS A 491 47.80 2.65 2.29
CA LYS A 491 48.11 3.37 3.53
C LYS A 491 48.31 2.44 4.72
N ALA A 492 47.74 1.24 4.66
CA ALA A 492 48.02 0.13 5.57
C ALA A 492 49.32 -0.56 5.14
#